data_AF-A0A832HQN6-F1
#
_entry.id   AF-A0A832HQN6-F1
#
_cell.length_a   1.000
_cell.length_b   1.000
_cell.length_c   1.000
_cell.angle_alpha   90.00
_cell.angle_beta   90.00
_cell.angle_gamma   90.00
#
_symmetry.space_group_name_H-M   'P 1'
#
loop_
_entity.id
_entity.type
_entity.pdbx_description
1 polymer ?
#
loop_
_entity_poly.entity_id
_entity_poly.type
_entity_poly.pdbx_seq_one_letter_code
_entity_poly.pdbx_strand_id
1 'polypeptide(L)'
;MNPAINWDSFDWTAYKRNQNEYEFVINSSPKLRINSDKVIVDAPGGIEGRGTIPLGGIIMWSGSSVPSGWALCNGQTVNGYTTPDLRDKFIVGSGSSYTTGNTGGANTVTLNESQIPAHRHSMMDYYHAESSSRGVSYYTTYAEKKVGSGDTDTDNNYLFYVTHDSAYTGGGGAHENRPPYYALAFIMRVY
;
A
#
# COMPACT_ATOMS: atom_id res chain seq x y z
N MET A 1 -38.66 50.04 -13.43
CA MET A 1 -38.25 50.09 -12.01
C MET A 1 -37.78 48.70 -11.68
N ASN A 2 -36.50 48.61 -11.33
CA ASN A 2 -35.84 47.46 -10.73
C ASN A 2 -35.99 46.14 -11.54
N PRO A 3 -35.39 45.03 -11.09
CA PRO A 3 -34.10 44.53 -11.52
C PRO A 3 -34.28 43.01 -11.69
N ALA A 4 -33.30 42.27 -11.20
CA ALA A 4 -33.47 40.87 -10.90
C ALA A 4 -33.22 40.04 -12.16
N ILE A 5 -32.02 39.45 -12.14
CA ILE A 5 -31.28 38.70 -13.17
C ILE A 5 -31.47 39.34 -14.51
N ASN A 6 -30.53 40.19 -14.91
CA ASN A 6 -30.87 41.17 -15.91
C ASN A 6 -31.44 40.64 -17.26
N TRP A 7 -31.32 39.32 -17.49
CA TRP A 7 -31.61 38.40 -18.61
C TRP A 7 -31.18 38.80 -20.04
N ASP A 8 -31.11 40.10 -20.37
CA ASP A 8 -30.95 40.63 -21.74
C ASP A 8 -29.50 40.72 -22.25
N SER A 9 -28.53 40.16 -21.54
CA SER A 9 -27.12 40.13 -21.98
C SER A 9 -26.72 38.85 -22.74
N PHE A 10 -27.67 37.94 -23.03
CA PHE A 10 -27.45 36.63 -23.66
C PHE A 10 -28.09 36.56 -25.07
N ASP A 11 -27.39 36.05 -26.10
CA ASP A 11 -27.92 35.94 -27.48
C ASP A 11 -28.78 34.69 -27.68
N TRP A 12 -30.07 34.90 -27.97
CA TRP A 12 -31.10 33.87 -28.11
C TRP A 12 -31.36 33.42 -29.56
N THR A 13 -30.87 34.13 -30.56
CA THR A 13 -31.06 33.74 -31.97
C THR A 13 -30.19 32.53 -32.37
N ALA A 14 -29.24 32.20 -31.51
CA ALA A 14 -28.35 31.06 -31.62
C ALA A 14 -28.81 29.86 -30.75
N TYR A 15 -30.00 29.87 -30.15
CA TYR A 15 -30.54 28.69 -29.45
C TYR A 15 -31.74 28.11 -30.21
N LYS A 16 -31.67 26.83 -30.59
CA LYS A 16 -32.78 26.11 -31.24
C LYS A 16 -33.24 24.97 -30.34
N ARG A 17 -34.52 25.01 -29.95
CA ARG A 17 -35.16 23.98 -29.13
C ARG A 17 -35.89 23.00 -30.06
N ASN A 18 -35.35 21.80 -30.24
CA ASN A 18 -36.05 20.71 -30.93
C ASN A 18 -36.65 19.76 -29.90
N GLN A 19 -37.77 19.11 -30.23
CA GLN A 19 -38.56 18.32 -29.26
C GLN A 19 -37.80 17.17 -28.58
N ASN A 20 -36.61 16.79 -29.07
CA ASN A 20 -35.79 15.70 -28.54
C ASN A 20 -34.31 16.09 -28.22
N GLU A 21 -33.87 17.33 -28.46
CA GLU A 21 -32.49 17.77 -28.22
C GLU A 21 -32.40 19.26 -27.85
N TYR A 22 -31.46 19.60 -26.97
CA TYR A 22 -31.14 20.99 -26.60
C TYR A 22 -29.84 21.40 -27.30
N GLU A 23 -29.90 22.39 -28.21
CA GLU A 23 -28.75 22.83 -29.00
C GLU A 23 -28.35 24.27 -28.66
N PHE A 24 -27.11 24.49 -28.21
CA PHE A 24 -26.52 25.81 -28.02
C PHE A 24 -25.59 26.14 -29.19
N VAL A 25 -26.07 27.00 -30.09
CA VAL A 25 -25.29 27.58 -31.19
C VAL A 25 -24.66 28.87 -30.66
N ILE A 26 -23.41 29.15 -31.03
CA ILE A 26 -22.80 30.48 -30.82
C ILE A 26 -22.15 30.85 -32.15
N ASN A 27 -22.53 31.98 -32.74
CA ASN A 27 -21.96 32.49 -33.99
C ASN A 27 -22.08 31.51 -35.16
N SER A 28 -23.31 31.09 -35.47
CA SER A 28 -23.67 30.49 -36.78
C SER A 28 -23.19 29.06 -37.05
N SER A 29 -22.60 28.37 -36.08
CA SER A 29 -22.34 26.92 -36.12
C SER A 29 -22.57 26.31 -34.74
N PRO A 30 -23.18 25.12 -34.62
CA PRO A 30 -23.48 24.54 -33.31
C PRO A 30 -22.16 24.21 -32.62
N LYS A 31 -21.97 24.67 -31.38
CA LYS A 31 -20.73 24.44 -30.63
C LYS A 31 -20.92 23.47 -29.47
N LEU A 32 -22.16 23.26 -29.01
CA LEU A 32 -22.50 22.31 -27.95
C LEU A 32 -23.92 21.77 -28.19
N ARG A 33 -24.07 20.46 -28.38
CA ARG A 33 -25.36 19.75 -28.47
C ARG A 33 -25.51 18.79 -27.29
N ILE A 34 -26.68 18.76 -26.67
CA ILE A 34 -26.97 17.89 -25.53
C ILE A 34 -28.22 17.07 -25.86
N ASN A 35 -28.05 15.75 -25.84
CA ASN A 35 -29.07 14.75 -26.13
C ASN A 35 -29.47 14.03 -24.83
N SER A 36 -30.44 13.12 -24.91
CA SER A 36 -30.82 12.28 -23.77
C SER A 36 -29.73 11.30 -23.31
N ASP A 37 -28.71 11.03 -24.14
CA ASP A 37 -27.67 10.02 -23.96
C ASP A 37 -26.22 10.54 -24.07
N LYS A 38 -25.99 11.74 -24.62
CA LYS A 38 -24.63 12.28 -24.86
C LYS A 38 -24.56 13.80 -24.96
N VAL A 39 -23.36 14.32 -24.81
CA VAL A 39 -22.99 15.73 -25.05
C VAL A 39 -21.97 15.77 -26.18
N ILE A 40 -22.19 16.63 -27.19
CA ILE A 40 -21.35 16.80 -28.38
C ILE A 40 -20.84 18.25 -28.40
N VAL A 41 -19.54 18.47 -28.57
CA VAL A 41 -18.94 19.81 -28.71
C VAL A 41 -18.29 19.92 -30.09
N ASP A 42 -18.73 20.87 -30.92
CA ASP A 42 -18.28 21.07 -32.31
C ASP A 42 -17.57 22.42 -32.43
N ALA A 43 -16.28 22.43 -32.08
CA ALA A 43 -15.43 23.63 -32.03
C ALA A 43 -14.11 23.36 -32.79
N PRO A 44 -13.84 24.05 -33.92
CA PRO A 44 -12.63 23.81 -34.73
C PRO A 44 -11.31 24.21 -34.03
N GLY A 45 -11.37 24.94 -32.92
CA GLY A 45 -10.24 25.23 -32.02
C GLY A 45 -10.00 24.18 -30.91
N GLY A 46 -10.74 23.06 -30.94
CA GLY A 46 -10.72 22.03 -29.90
C GLY A 46 -11.72 22.28 -28.77
N ILE A 47 -11.99 21.24 -27.99
CA ILE A 47 -12.53 21.41 -26.63
C ILE A 47 -11.34 21.82 -25.76
N GLU A 48 -11.34 23.01 -25.17
CA GLU A 48 -10.50 23.27 -23.99
C GLU A 48 -11.09 22.46 -22.83
N GLY A 49 -10.72 21.19 -22.85
CA GLY A 49 -11.29 20.13 -22.06
C GLY A 49 -10.75 18.84 -22.64
N ARG A 50 -9.70 18.32 -22.01
CA ARG A 50 -9.30 16.91 -22.17
C ARG A 50 -10.60 16.12 -22.06
N GLY A 51 -10.97 15.24 -23.00
CA GLY A 51 -11.80 14.10 -22.57
C GLY A 51 -11.16 13.59 -21.28
N THR A 52 -11.93 13.36 -20.21
CA THR A 52 -11.39 13.47 -18.84
C THR A 52 -10.08 12.68 -18.61
N ILE A 53 -9.86 11.62 -19.40
CA ILE A 53 -8.64 10.81 -19.43
C ILE A 53 -8.07 10.72 -20.87
N PRO A 54 -6.75 10.94 -21.10
CA PRO A 54 -6.10 10.78 -22.41
C PRO A 54 -5.94 9.30 -22.86
N LEU A 55 -5.55 9.06 -24.13
CA LEU A 55 -5.19 7.69 -24.57
C LEU A 55 -3.96 7.20 -23.80
N GLY A 56 -3.95 5.92 -23.42
CA GLY A 56 -2.96 5.38 -22.49
C GLY A 56 -3.18 5.79 -21.04
N GLY A 57 -4.17 6.65 -20.76
CA GLY A 57 -4.55 7.00 -19.40
C GLY A 57 -5.19 5.80 -18.69
N ILE A 58 -4.81 5.60 -17.43
CA ILE A 58 -5.21 4.46 -16.60
C ILE A 58 -6.10 4.96 -15.48
N ILE A 59 -7.20 4.26 -15.22
CA ILE A 59 -8.07 4.50 -14.08
C ILE A 59 -8.30 3.22 -13.29
N MET A 60 -8.70 3.37 -12.02
CA MET A 60 -9.24 2.25 -11.24
C MET A 60 -10.69 1.99 -11.65
N TRP A 61 -11.08 0.72 -11.67
CA TRP A 61 -12.37 0.23 -12.15
C TRP A 61 -12.93 -0.85 -11.22
N SER A 62 -14.17 -0.66 -10.78
CA SER A 62 -14.88 -1.60 -9.88
C SER A 62 -15.89 -2.49 -10.59
N GLY A 63 -16.15 -2.27 -11.88
CA GLY A 63 -17.12 -3.04 -12.66
C GLY A 63 -16.60 -4.40 -13.11
N SER A 64 -17.52 -5.31 -13.43
CA SER A 64 -17.21 -6.68 -13.86
C SER A 64 -16.85 -6.80 -15.35
N SER A 65 -17.32 -5.87 -16.19
CA SER A 65 -17.04 -5.84 -17.62
C SER A 65 -16.28 -4.56 -17.98
N VAL A 66 -15.19 -4.70 -18.76
CA VAL A 66 -14.42 -3.56 -19.25
C VAL A 66 -15.26 -2.79 -20.28
N PRO A 67 -15.49 -1.47 -20.10
CA PRO A 67 -16.27 -0.68 -21.06
C PRO A 67 -15.61 -0.62 -22.44
N SER A 68 -16.42 -0.39 -23.48
CA SER A 68 -15.89 -0.14 -24.83
C SER A 68 -14.92 1.04 -24.82
N GLY A 69 -13.82 0.91 -25.56
CA GLY A 69 -12.73 1.89 -25.60
C GLY A 69 -11.70 1.79 -24.46
N TRP A 70 -11.87 0.82 -23.57
CA TRP A 70 -10.91 0.51 -22.51
C TRP A 70 -10.39 -0.92 -22.64
N ALA A 71 -9.20 -1.16 -22.10
CA ALA A 71 -8.58 -2.47 -22.00
C ALA A 71 -8.13 -2.73 -20.56
N LEU A 72 -8.13 -3.98 -20.12
CA LEU A 72 -7.58 -4.35 -18.81
C LEU A 72 -6.06 -4.18 -18.81
N CYS A 73 -5.49 -3.63 -17.73
CA CYS A 73 -4.05 -3.55 -17.54
C CYS A 73 -3.46 -4.92 -17.16
N ASN A 74 -3.35 -5.82 -18.15
CA ASN A 74 -2.91 -7.20 -17.98
C ASN A 74 -1.75 -7.60 -18.92
N GLY A 75 -1.09 -6.63 -19.56
CA GLY A 75 0.03 -6.88 -20.47
C GLY A 75 -0.39 -7.16 -21.93
N GLN A 76 -1.68 -7.20 -22.23
CA GLN A 76 -2.15 -7.48 -23.59
C GLN A 76 -2.07 -6.24 -24.49
N THR A 77 -1.86 -6.47 -25.78
CA THR A 77 -2.01 -5.47 -26.83
C THR A 77 -3.45 -5.47 -27.33
N VAL A 78 -4.13 -4.33 -27.21
CA VAL A 78 -5.49 -4.11 -27.69
C VAL A 78 -5.49 -2.86 -28.56
N ASN A 79 -6.00 -2.97 -29.79
CA ASN A 79 -6.05 -1.86 -30.76
C ASN A 79 -4.69 -1.15 -30.98
N GLY A 80 -3.58 -1.90 -30.98
CA GLY A 80 -2.23 -1.35 -31.16
C GLY A 80 -1.61 -0.72 -29.91
N TYR A 81 -2.32 -0.70 -28.77
CA TYR A 81 -1.80 -0.24 -27.49
C TYR A 81 -1.49 -1.43 -26.58
N THR A 82 -0.25 -1.54 -26.13
CA THR A 82 0.15 -2.52 -25.12
C THR A 82 -0.12 -1.95 -23.73
N THR A 83 -1.02 -2.61 -23.00
CA THR A 83 -1.31 -2.24 -21.61
C THR A 83 -0.17 -2.71 -20.69
N PRO A 84 0.15 -2.00 -19.59
CA PRO A 84 1.01 -2.55 -18.55
C PRO A 84 0.29 -3.69 -17.81
N ASP A 85 1.01 -4.67 -17.27
CA ASP A 85 0.43 -5.66 -16.36
C ASP A 85 0.48 -5.14 -14.92
N LEU A 86 -0.68 -4.68 -14.42
CA LEU A 86 -0.82 -4.08 -13.08
C LEU A 86 -1.55 -5.01 -12.10
N ARG A 87 -1.79 -6.27 -12.49
CA ARG A 87 -2.43 -7.26 -11.62
C ARG A 87 -1.52 -7.55 -10.41
N ASP A 88 -2.11 -7.53 -9.22
CA ASP A 88 -1.42 -7.75 -7.94
C ASP A 88 -0.23 -6.80 -7.69
N LYS A 89 -0.30 -5.57 -8.22
CA LYS A 89 0.73 -4.54 -8.01
C LYS A 89 0.18 -3.33 -7.25
N PHE A 90 1.02 -2.79 -6.38
CA PHE A 90 0.80 -1.47 -5.80
C PHE A 90 1.46 -0.40 -6.69
N ILE A 91 0.76 0.70 -6.95
CA ILE A 91 1.24 1.74 -7.86
C ILE A 91 2.22 2.67 -7.13
N VAL A 92 3.40 2.86 -7.72
CA VAL A 92 4.38 3.85 -7.32
C VAL A 92 4.49 4.93 -8.39
N GLY A 93 4.56 6.20 -7.98
CA GLY A 93 4.79 7.31 -8.90
C GLY A 93 6.19 7.22 -9.52
N SER A 94 6.29 7.41 -10.83
CA SER A 94 7.58 7.48 -11.51
C SER A 94 8.37 8.70 -11.02
N GLY A 95 9.68 8.53 -10.83
CA GLY A 95 10.61 9.56 -10.38
C GLY A 95 12.05 9.16 -10.69
N SER A 96 13.02 9.69 -9.93
CA SER A 96 14.43 9.37 -10.10
C SER A 96 14.78 7.94 -9.70
N SER A 97 14.16 7.42 -8.62
CA SER A 97 14.42 6.06 -8.11
C SER A 97 13.66 4.96 -8.85
N TYR A 98 12.53 5.29 -9.47
CA TYR A 98 11.68 4.35 -10.19
C TYR A 98 11.29 4.96 -11.53
N THR A 99 11.77 4.38 -12.63
CA THR A 99 11.33 4.79 -13.96
C THR A 99 10.02 4.09 -14.33
N THR A 100 9.24 4.70 -15.21
CA THR A 100 7.96 4.14 -15.68
C THR A 100 8.13 2.69 -16.14
N GLY A 101 7.32 1.79 -15.58
CA GLY A 101 7.35 0.36 -15.88
C GLY A 101 8.27 -0.47 -14.98
N ASN A 102 9.04 0.14 -14.07
CA ASN A 102 9.75 -0.62 -13.04
C ASN A 102 8.76 -1.40 -12.16
N THR A 103 9.14 -2.62 -11.79
CA THR A 103 8.38 -3.49 -10.90
C THR A 103 9.26 -3.98 -9.77
N GLY A 104 8.70 -4.18 -8.59
CA GLY A 104 9.40 -4.72 -7.43
C GLY A 104 8.45 -4.96 -6.26
N GLY A 105 9.03 -5.12 -5.07
CA GLY A 105 8.28 -5.45 -3.86
C GLY A 105 8.02 -6.94 -3.70
N ALA A 106 7.44 -7.31 -2.55
CA ALA A 106 7.10 -8.68 -2.20
C ALA A 106 5.78 -8.70 -1.41
N ASN A 107 4.91 -9.66 -1.74
CA ASN A 107 3.65 -9.89 -1.01
C ASN A 107 3.92 -10.43 0.39
N THR A 108 4.90 -11.33 0.52
CA THR A 108 5.35 -11.88 1.80
C THR A 108 6.84 -11.66 1.95
N VAL A 109 7.28 -11.40 3.18
CA VAL A 109 8.69 -11.26 3.53
C VAL A 109 9.04 -12.37 4.50
N THR A 110 10.06 -13.16 4.14
CA THR A 110 10.64 -14.15 5.04
C THR A 110 11.73 -13.48 5.83
N LEU A 111 11.58 -13.41 7.16
CA LEU A 111 12.64 -12.88 8.01
C LEU A 111 13.83 -13.83 7.97
N ASN A 112 14.98 -13.36 7.54
CA ASN A 112 16.22 -14.12 7.72
C ASN A 112 16.86 -13.78 9.08
N GLU A 113 17.84 -14.57 9.52
CA GLU A 113 18.56 -14.30 10.78
C GLU A 113 19.16 -12.89 10.84
N SER A 114 19.60 -12.33 9.70
CA SER A 114 20.15 -10.97 9.67
C SER A 114 19.11 -9.86 9.87
N GLN A 115 17.82 -10.18 9.75
CA GLN A 115 16.70 -9.26 10.01
C GLN A 115 16.17 -9.36 11.44
N ILE A 116 16.70 -10.27 12.28
CA ILE A 116 16.39 -10.37 13.69
C ILE A 116 17.61 -9.91 14.48
N PRO A 117 17.55 -8.79 15.22
CA PRO A 117 18.65 -8.38 16.08
C PRO A 117 19.08 -9.51 17.01
N ALA A 118 20.39 -9.74 17.09
CA ALA A 118 20.95 -10.74 17.98
C ALA A 118 20.51 -10.48 19.41
N HIS A 119 19.84 -11.46 20.02
CA HIS A 119 19.41 -11.42 21.41
C HIS A 119 19.74 -12.74 22.08
N ARG A 120 20.09 -12.68 23.37
CA ARG A 120 20.32 -13.84 24.23
C ARG A 120 19.79 -13.54 25.63
N HIS A 121 19.35 -14.56 26.33
CA HIS A 121 18.96 -14.44 27.73
C HIS A 121 20.11 -14.88 28.62
N SER A 122 20.49 -14.03 29.56
CA SER A 122 21.42 -14.42 30.63
C SER A 122 20.63 -15.08 31.74
N MET A 123 21.01 -16.30 32.09
CA MET A 123 20.44 -17.06 33.20
C MET A 123 21.54 -17.37 34.22
N MET A 124 21.16 -17.34 35.49
CA MET A 124 22.02 -17.70 36.62
C MET A 124 21.52 -19.03 37.17
N ASP A 125 22.34 -20.07 37.06
CA ASP A 125 22.08 -21.35 37.71
C ASP A 125 22.72 -21.35 39.10
N TYR A 126 21.89 -21.46 40.13
CA TYR A 126 22.30 -21.31 41.52
C TYR A 126 22.42 -22.67 42.20
N TYR A 127 23.51 -22.89 42.93
CA TYR A 127 23.75 -24.13 43.66
C TYR A 127 24.54 -23.91 44.95
N HIS A 128 24.42 -24.87 45.87
CA HIS A 128 25.23 -24.97 47.08
C HIS A 128 26.36 -25.98 46.86
N ALA A 129 27.56 -25.68 47.36
CA ALA A 129 28.71 -26.56 47.25
C ALA A 129 29.04 -27.15 48.62
N GLU A 130 28.97 -28.48 48.75
CA GLU A 130 29.20 -29.21 50.02
C GLU A 130 30.67 -29.18 50.49
N SER A 131 31.62 -28.82 49.61
CA SER A 131 33.03 -28.62 49.98
C SER A 131 33.72 -27.66 49.00
N SER A 132 34.05 -26.44 49.45
CA SER A 132 34.78 -25.47 48.65
C SER A 132 36.30 -25.66 48.80
N SER A 133 36.86 -26.71 48.19
CA SER A 133 38.31 -26.92 48.20
C SER A 133 38.85 -27.44 46.86
N ARG A 134 38.77 -26.61 45.80
CA ARG A 134 39.76 -26.49 44.69
C ARG A 134 39.21 -25.74 43.47
N GLY A 135 39.79 -24.56 43.18
CA GLY A 135 40.01 -24.08 41.81
C GLY A 135 38.80 -23.77 40.93
N VAL A 136 37.68 -23.33 41.49
CA VAL A 136 36.45 -23.08 40.73
C VAL A 136 36.21 -21.57 40.54
N SER A 137 36.17 -21.10 39.28
CA SER A 137 36.01 -19.68 38.92
C SER A 137 34.54 -19.29 38.73
N TYR A 138 33.86 -18.86 39.80
CA TYR A 138 32.45 -18.41 39.75
C TYR A 138 32.17 -17.19 40.63
N TYR A 139 30.99 -16.60 40.47
CA TYR A 139 30.46 -15.51 41.28
C TYR A 139 29.71 -16.04 42.52
N THR A 140 29.69 -15.26 43.61
CA THR A 140 29.07 -15.64 44.89
C THR A 140 28.12 -14.55 45.39
N THR A 141 26.96 -14.94 45.92
CA THR A 141 26.08 -14.04 46.70
C THR A 141 25.84 -14.61 48.10
N TYR A 142 25.44 -13.75 49.04
CA TYR A 142 25.15 -14.15 50.41
C TYR A 142 23.81 -14.88 50.47
N ALA A 143 23.78 -16.05 51.10
CA ALA A 143 22.55 -16.77 51.43
C ALA A 143 22.39 -16.83 52.95
N GLU A 144 21.15 -16.68 53.43
CA GLU A 144 20.85 -16.84 54.86
C GLU A 144 21.12 -18.30 55.27
N LYS A 145 21.77 -18.50 56.43
CA LYS A 145 22.36 -19.78 56.91
C LYS A 145 21.36 -20.88 57.29
N LYS A 146 20.36 -21.15 56.46
CA LYS A 146 19.24 -22.05 56.75
C LYS A 146 18.67 -22.66 55.47
N VAL A 147 19.50 -23.09 54.53
CA VAL A 147 19.02 -23.62 53.25
C VAL A 147 19.18 -25.14 53.24
N GLY A 148 18.06 -25.87 53.25
CA GLY A 148 18.01 -27.34 53.32
C GLY A 148 16.72 -27.84 53.99
N SER A 149 16.51 -29.15 54.05
CA SER A 149 15.33 -29.71 54.72
C SER A 149 15.39 -29.42 56.22
N GLY A 150 14.54 -28.50 56.70
CA GLY A 150 14.43 -28.17 58.12
C GLY A 150 15.44 -27.14 58.65
N ASP A 151 16.04 -26.32 57.79
CA ASP A 151 16.95 -25.21 58.18
C ASP A 151 18.20 -25.66 58.96
N THR A 152 18.58 -26.94 58.89
CA THR A 152 19.64 -27.52 59.72
C THR A 152 21.05 -27.33 59.19
N ASP A 153 21.18 -26.94 57.93
CA ASP A 153 22.46 -26.72 57.26
C ASP A 153 22.92 -25.27 57.51
N THR A 154 24.03 -25.12 58.24
CA THR A 154 24.53 -23.83 58.75
C THR A 154 25.90 -23.44 58.20
N ASP A 155 26.51 -24.33 57.42
CA ASP A 155 27.81 -24.17 56.79
C ASP A 155 27.72 -23.65 55.35
N ASN A 156 26.52 -23.65 54.75
CA ASN A 156 26.23 -23.01 53.46
C ASN A 156 26.08 -21.48 53.55
N ASN A 157 27.18 -20.77 53.77
CA ASN A 157 27.21 -19.29 53.90
C ASN A 157 27.15 -18.54 52.55
N TYR A 158 27.31 -19.25 51.42
CA TYR A 158 27.35 -18.66 50.07
C TYR A 158 26.52 -19.49 49.10
N LEU A 159 25.83 -18.78 48.20
CA LEU A 159 25.21 -19.36 47.03
C LEU A 159 26.10 -19.08 45.83
N PHE A 160 26.52 -20.15 45.15
CA PHE A 160 27.34 -20.07 43.95
C PHE A 160 26.44 -20.00 42.74
N TYR A 161 26.85 -19.27 41.71
CA TYR A 161 26.15 -19.33 40.43
C TYR A 161 27.09 -19.29 39.24
N VAL A 162 26.64 -19.93 38.17
CA VAL A 162 27.25 -19.83 36.85
C VAL A 162 26.31 -19.05 35.96
N THR A 163 26.85 -18.09 35.21
CA THR A 163 26.10 -17.38 34.18
C THR A 163 26.16 -18.19 32.88
N HIS A 164 25.00 -18.52 32.33
CA HIS A 164 24.87 -19.09 31.01
C HIS A 164 24.06 -18.16 30.11
N ASP A 165 24.38 -18.16 28.83
CA ASP A 165 23.57 -17.51 27.82
C ASP A 165 22.78 -18.57 27.04
N SER A 166 21.51 -18.27 26.73
CA SER A 166 20.76 -19.09 25.78
C SER A 166 21.43 -19.09 24.41
N ALA A 167 21.19 -20.14 23.61
CA ALA A 167 21.52 -20.08 22.18
C ALA A 167 20.75 -18.95 21.49
N TYR A 168 21.30 -18.42 20.40
CA TYR A 168 20.57 -17.52 19.51
C TYR A 168 19.37 -18.26 18.91
N THR A 169 18.22 -17.58 18.80
CA THR A 169 16.99 -18.14 18.23
C THR A 169 16.39 -17.22 17.16
N GLY A 170 15.64 -17.81 16.24
CA GLY A 170 15.08 -17.19 15.03
C GLY A 170 14.89 -18.27 13.96
N GLY A 171 13.76 -18.27 13.25
CA GLY A 171 13.36 -19.42 12.41
C GLY A 171 12.71 -19.08 11.07
N GLY A 172 12.71 -17.80 10.68
CA GLY A 172 12.31 -17.38 9.33
C GLY A 172 10.91 -17.76 8.87
N GLY A 173 9.91 -17.45 9.69
CA GLY A 173 8.53 -17.41 9.21
C GLY A 173 8.35 -16.26 8.21
N ALA A 174 7.69 -16.55 7.09
CA ALA A 174 7.19 -15.49 6.22
C ALA A 174 6.00 -14.79 6.88
N HIS A 175 5.99 -13.46 6.85
CA HIS A 175 4.84 -12.67 7.25
C HIS A 175 4.26 -11.92 6.07
N GLU A 176 2.96 -11.65 6.15
CA GLU A 176 2.26 -10.82 5.18
C GLU A 176 2.80 -9.38 5.27
N ASN A 177 3.06 -8.78 4.11
CA ASN A 177 3.67 -7.44 4.01
C ASN A 177 2.71 -6.41 3.40
N ARG A 178 1.51 -6.82 2.98
CA ARG A 178 0.49 -5.91 2.46
C ARG A 178 -0.32 -5.28 3.61
N PRO A 179 -0.57 -3.97 3.55
CA PRO A 179 -1.60 -3.37 4.40
C PRO A 179 -2.98 -3.89 4.00
N PRO A 180 -4.03 -3.68 4.83
CA PRO A 180 -5.41 -3.95 4.43
C PRO A 180 -5.74 -3.28 3.08
N TYR A 181 -6.35 -4.02 2.15
CA TYR A 181 -6.59 -3.54 0.79
C TYR A 181 -7.99 -3.90 0.28
N TYR A 182 -8.43 -3.13 -0.72
CA TYR A 182 -9.64 -3.39 -1.50
C TYR A 182 -9.24 -3.50 -2.98
N ALA A 183 -9.59 -4.61 -3.63
CA ALA A 183 -9.16 -4.90 -4.98
C ALA A 183 -10.05 -4.19 -6.02
N LEU A 184 -9.43 -3.38 -6.87
CA LEU A 184 -10.02 -2.80 -8.08
C LEU A 184 -9.21 -3.25 -9.29
N ALA A 185 -9.86 -3.34 -10.45
CA ALA A 185 -9.15 -3.50 -11.70
C ALA A 185 -8.50 -2.18 -12.11
N PHE A 186 -7.40 -2.25 -12.87
CA PHE A 186 -6.88 -1.12 -13.63
C PHE A 186 -7.27 -1.30 -15.09
N ILE A 187 -7.87 -0.27 -15.68
CA ILE A 187 -8.19 -0.24 -17.11
C ILE A 187 -7.53 0.96 -17.77
N MET A 188 -7.09 0.79 -19.01
CA MET A 188 -6.41 1.79 -19.82
C MET A 188 -7.25 2.19 -21.02
N ARG A 189 -7.32 3.49 -21.31
CA ARG A 189 -8.04 4.00 -22.48
C ARG A 189 -7.27 3.68 -23.76
N VAL A 190 -7.92 3.03 -24.72
CA VAL A 190 -7.32 2.54 -25.99
C VAL A 190 -8.12 2.95 -27.24
N TYR A 191 -9.17 3.76 -27.08
CA TYR A 191 -10.02 4.31 -28.15
C TYR A 191 -10.41 5.76 -27.83
#